data_AF-A0A842YCX1-F1
#
_entry.id   AF-A0A842YCX1-F1
#
_cell.length_a   1.000
_cell.length_b   1.000
_cell.length_c   1.000
_cell.angle_alpha   90.00
_cell.angle_beta   90.00
_cell.angle_gamma   90.00
#
_symmetry.space_group_name_H-M   'P 1'
#
loop_
_entity.id
_entity.type
_entity.pdbx_description
1 polymer ?
#
loop_
_entity_poly.entity_id
_entity_poly.type
_entity_poly.pdbx_seq_one_letter_code
_entity_poly.pdbx_strand_id
1 'polypeptide(L)'
;SDHIKSIKEVARSTGVTYLPFYEMMLDYLEKQPGDPTYPIEKAKMGMTIACFKRYILRKDWDSIGESSGFQLHIDYLHLNSRGASMVTGLIEDFIQGNN
;
A
#
# COMPACT_ATOMS: atom_id res chain seq x y z
N SER A 1 -6.66 -10.48 9.63
CA SER A 1 -5.31 -11.07 9.76
C SER A 1 -4.90 -11.10 11.23
N ASP A 2 -4.15 -12.13 11.67
CA ASP A 2 -3.66 -12.21 13.05
C ASP A 2 -2.67 -11.09 13.40
N HIS A 3 -1.90 -10.59 12.42
CA HIS A 3 -1.03 -9.43 12.62
C HIS A 3 -1.82 -8.18 13.05
N ILE A 4 -3.00 -7.95 12.46
CA ILE A 4 -3.85 -6.79 12.80
C ILE A 4 -4.40 -6.91 14.23
N LYS A 5 -4.76 -8.12 14.66
CA LYS A 5 -5.18 -8.35 16.06
C LYS A 5 -4.04 -8.01 17.02
N SER A 6 -2.82 -8.46 16.73
CA SER A 6 -1.64 -8.16 17.55
C SER A 6 -1.33 -6.67 17.58
N ILE A 7 -1.42 -5.96 16.44
CA ILE A 7 -1.21 -4.51 16.38
C ILE A 7 -2.25 -3.76 17.21
N LYS A 8 -3.54 -4.12 17.10
CA LYS A 8 -4.62 -3.54 17.91
C LYS A 8 -4.40 -3.79 19.40
N GLU A 9 -3.92 -4.97 19.77
CA GLU A 9 -3.60 -5.31 21.16
C GLU A 9 -2.42 -4.50 21.71
N VAL A 10 -1.35 -4.34 20.91
CA VAL A 10 -0.24 -3.46 21.27
C VAL A 10 -0.71 -2.02 21.43
N ALA A 11 -1.54 -1.52 20.52
CA ALA A 11 -2.10 -0.17 20.61
C ALA A 11 -2.90 0.02 21.91
N ARG A 12 -3.78 -0.94 22.22
CA ARG A 12 -4.59 -0.95 23.45
C ARG A 12 -3.73 -1.00 24.71
N SER A 13 -2.73 -1.88 24.76
CA SER A 13 -1.89 -2.08 25.94
C SER A 13 -0.89 -0.94 26.19
N THR A 14 -0.50 -0.21 25.14
CA THR A 14 0.44 0.92 25.24
C THR A 14 -0.25 2.29 25.26
N GLY A 15 -1.57 2.34 25.08
CA GLY A 15 -2.34 3.58 25.08
C GLY A 15 -2.11 4.46 23.84
N VAL A 16 -1.61 3.90 22.74
CA VAL A 16 -1.45 4.62 21.47
C VAL A 16 -2.65 4.39 20.56
N THR A 17 -2.95 5.37 19.70
CA THR A 17 -4.07 5.25 18.76
C THR A 17 -3.73 4.29 17.63
N TYR A 18 -4.66 3.39 17.31
CA TYR A 18 -4.61 2.56 16.13
C TYR A 18 -5.25 3.29 14.94
N LEU A 19 -4.49 3.49 13.87
CA LEU A 19 -5.01 4.02 12.61
C LEU A 19 -5.31 2.86 11.63
N PRO A 20 -6.55 2.72 11.12
CA PRO A 20 -7.01 1.55 10.37
C PRO A 20 -6.58 1.53 8.90
N PHE A 21 -5.26 1.68 8.63
CA PHE A 21 -4.75 1.74 7.26
C PHE A 21 -4.98 0.45 6.45
N TYR A 22 -4.83 -0.71 7.10
CA TYR A 22 -5.03 -2.01 6.45
C TYR A 22 -6.48 -2.19 5.98
N GLU A 23 -7.44 -1.91 6.87
CA GLU A 23 -8.86 -1.99 6.57
C GLU A 23 -9.24 -1.02 5.45
N MET A 24 -8.73 0.22 5.49
CA MET A 24 -8.97 1.18 4.42
C MET A 24 -8.44 0.71 3.05
N MET A 25 -7.27 0.06 3.01
CA MET A 25 -6.77 -0.55 1.77
C MET A 25 -7.63 -1.71 1.29
N LEU A 26 -8.10 -2.58 2.20
CA LEU A 26 -8.99 -3.67 1.85
C LEU A 26 -10.30 -3.15 1.26
N ASP A 27 -10.97 -2.21 1.94
CA ASP A 27 -12.22 -1.61 1.48
C ASP A 27 -12.08 -0.97 0.10
N TYR A 28 -10.92 -0.36 -0.17
CA TYR A 28 -10.60 0.20 -1.48
C TYR A 28 -10.44 -0.89 -2.55
N LEU A 29 -9.63 -1.92 -2.27
CA LEU A 29 -9.34 -3.01 -3.22
C LEU A 29 -10.53 -3.94 -3.47
N GLU A 30 -11.45 -4.07 -2.53
CA GLU A 30 -12.72 -4.77 -2.74
C GLU A 30 -13.60 -4.05 -3.78
N LYS A 31 -13.58 -2.71 -3.78
CA LYS A 31 -14.33 -1.89 -4.74
C LYS A 31 -13.61 -1.72 -6.08
N GLN A 32 -12.28 -1.67 -6.04
CA GLN A 32 -11.41 -1.45 -7.19
C GLN A 32 -10.27 -2.47 -7.16
N PRO A 33 -10.55 -3.73 -7.52
CA PRO A 33 -9.52 -4.77 -7.54
C PRO A 33 -8.46 -4.44 -8.60
N GLY A 34 -7.21 -4.77 -8.29
CA GLY A 34 -6.15 -4.81 -9.29
C GLY A 34 -6.16 -6.14 -10.05
N ASP A 35 -5.44 -6.19 -11.17
CA ASP A 35 -5.16 -7.40 -11.92
C ASP A 35 -3.65 -7.56 -12.14
N PRO A 36 -2.88 -7.92 -11.09
CA PRO A 36 -1.43 -8.01 -11.19
C PRO A 36 -0.99 -8.97 -12.27
N THR A 37 -0.18 -8.48 -13.21
CA THR A 37 0.32 -9.23 -14.37
C THR A 37 1.28 -10.38 -14.02
N TYR A 38 1.69 -10.49 -12.76
CA TYR A 38 2.54 -11.55 -12.26
C TYR A 38 2.13 -11.92 -10.84
N PRO A 39 2.32 -13.19 -10.42
CA PRO A 39 1.83 -13.66 -9.13
C PRO A 39 2.80 -13.30 -8.00
N ILE A 40 2.32 -13.34 -6.75
CA ILE A 40 3.05 -12.90 -5.54
C ILE A 40 4.37 -13.64 -5.33
N GLU A 41 4.49 -14.89 -5.75
CA GLU A 41 5.73 -15.69 -5.63
C GLU A 41 6.88 -15.08 -6.45
N LYS A 42 6.53 -14.27 -7.47
CA LYS A 42 7.48 -13.52 -8.30
C LYS A 42 7.69 -12.09 -7.83
N ALA A 43 7.23 -11.70 -6.63
CA ALA A 43 7.37 -10.33 -6.12
C ALA A 43 8.81 -9.78 -6.17
N LYS A 44 9.81 -10.58 -5.77
CA LYS A 44 11.23 -10.17 -5.85
C LYS A 44 11.68 -9.86 -7.27
N MET A 45 11.21 -10.64 -8.25
CA MET A 45 11.47 -10.39 -9.66
C MET A 45 10.74 -9.11 -10.12
N GLY A 46 9.49 -8.93 -9.69
CA GLY A 46 8.72 -7.71 -9.93
C GLY A 46 9.41 -6.44 -9.42
N MET A 47 9.91 -6.45 -8.19
CA MET A 47 10.72 -5.36 -7.60
C MET A 47 11.96 -5.06 -8.43
N THR A 48 12.68 -6.11 -8.86
CA THR A 48 13.87 -5.96 -9.70
C THR A 48 13.54 -5.30 -11.05
N ILE A 49 12.45 -5.72 -11.68
CA ILE A 49 11.95 -5.14 -12.94
C ILE A 49 11.50 -3.69 -12.71
N ALA A 50 10.82 -3.39 -11.61
CA ALA A 50 10.39 -2.04 -11.26
C ALA A 50 11.60 -1.10 -11.12
N CYS A 51 12.64 -1.51 -10.41
CA CYS A 51 13.91 -0.78 -10.34
C CYS A 51 14.53 -0.54 -11.71
N PHE A 52 14.58 -1.56 -12.57
CA PHE A 52 15.09 -1.40 -13.94
C PHE A 52 14.27 -0.37 -14.74
N LYS A 53 12.93 -0.47 -14.72
CA LYS A 53 12.03 0.48 -15.37
C LYS A 53 12.23 1.91 -14.84
N ARG A 54 12.46 2.07 -13.53
CA ARG A 54 12.71 3.38 -12.93
C ARG A 54 14.07 3.97 -13.32
N TYR A 55 15.15 3.22 -13.11
CA TYR A 55 16.49 3.81 -13.17
C TYR A 55 17.11 3.76 -14.56
N ILE A 56 16.74 2.77 -15.38
CA ILE A 56 17.25 2.63 -16.75
C ILE A 56 16.28 3.24 -17.76
N LEU A 57 14.99 2.91 -17.66
CA LEU A 57 13.96 3.40 -18.59
C LEU A 57 13.32 4.73 -18.14
N ARG A 58 13.70 5.27 -16.97
CA ARG A 58 13.23 6.55 -16.42
C ARG A 58 11.71 6.66 -16.30
N LYS A 59 11.00 5.55 -16.14
CA LYS A 59 9.56 5.55 -15.88
C LYS A 59 9.28 6.04 -14.45
N ASP A 60 8.14 6.71 -14.28
CA ASP A 60 7.62 7.03 -12.96
C ASP A 60 7.05 5.78 -12.27
N TRP A 61 6.99 5.82 -10.94
CA TRP A 61 6.58 4.67 -10.13
C TRP A 61 5.10 4.32 -10.31
N ASP A 62 4.25 5.31 -10.54
CA ASP A 62 2.81 5.11 -10.73
C ASP A 62 2.55 4.37 -12.04
N SER A 63 3.17 4.81 -13.14
CA SER A 63 3.14 4.12 -14.44
C SER A 63 3.68 2.70 -14.35
N ILE A 64 4.70 2.45 -13.51
CA ILE A 64 5.22 1.08 -13.31
C ILE A 64 4.18 0.18 -12.64
N GLY A 65 3.56 0.66 -11.56
CA GLY A 65 2.50 -0.05 -10.85
C GLY A 65 1.28 -0.31 -11.73
N GLU A 66 0.79 0.74 -12.40
CA GLU A 66 -0.37 0.68 -13.30
C GLU A 66 -0.13 -0.27 -14.47
N SER A 67 1.03 -0.17 -15.16
CA SER A 67 1.38 -1.09 -16.25
C SER A 67 1.55 -2.54 -15.80
N SER A 68 1.68 -2.78 -14.50
CA SER A 68 1.78 -4.11 -13.91
C SER A 68 0.46 -4.57 -13.28
N GLY A 69 -0.61 -3.76 -13.37
CA GLY A 69 -1.96 -4.08 -12.91
C GLY A 69 -2.26 -3.75 -11.45
N PHE A 70 -1.37 -3.03 -10.75
CA PHE A 70 -1.55 -2.67 -9.35
C PHE A 70 -2.34 -1.37 -9.17
N GLN A 71 -3.24 -1.36 -8.17
CA GLN A 71 -4.03 -0.17 -7.82
C GLN A 71 -3.37 0.69 -6.73
N LEU A 72 -2.76 0.06 -5.72
CA LEU A 72 -2.17 0.74 -4.56
C LEU A 72 -0.65 0.56 -4.42
N HIS A 73 -0.06 -0.36 -5.19
CA HIS A 73 1.33 -0.76 -5.07
C HIS A 73 2.09 -0.57 -6.38
N ILE A 74 3.41 -0.63 -6.31
CA ILE A 74 4.32 -0.69 -7.45
C ILE A 74 4.72 -2.15 -7.73
N ASP A 75 4.95 -2.94 -6.67
CA ASP A 75 5.58 -4.26 -6.75
C ASP A 75 5.21 -5.23 -5.60
N TYR A 76 3.93 -5.25 -5.19
CA TYR A 76 3.39 -5.94 -4.01
C TYR A 76 3.87 -5.45 -2.62
N LEU A 77 4.86 -4.57 -2.55
CA LEU A 77 5.36 -4.05 -1.28
C LEU A 77 5.32 -2.53 -1.18
N HIS A 78 5.86 -1.85 -2.18
CA HIS A 78 5.94 -0.39 -2.15
C HIS A 78 4.63 0.23 -2.62
N LEU A 79 4.15 1.24 -1.89
CA LEU A 79 2.96 2.00 -2.28
C LEU A 79 3.25 2.87 -3.50
N ASN A 80 2.28 2.97 -4.40
CA ASN A 80 2.26 4.02 -5.41
C ASN A 80 1.73 5.34 -4.78
N SER A 81 1.64 6.42 -5.57
CA SER A 81 1.16 7.71 -5.06
C SER A 81 -0.25 7.64 -4.48
N ARG A 82 -1.13 6.78 -5.02
CA ARG A 82 -2.49 6.59 -4.49
C ARG A 82 -2.46 5.95 -3.10
N GLY A 83 -1.74 4.84 -2.94
CA GLY A 83 -1.57 4.19 -1.65
C GLY A 83 -0.89 5.09 -0.61
N ALA A 84 0.13 5.84 -1.02
CA ALA A 84 0.79 6.83 -0.16
C ALA A 84 -0.17 7.96 0.27
N SER A 85 -1.01 8.44 -0.65
CA SER A 85 -2.00 9.48 -0.34
C SER A 85 -3.04 9.03 0.68
N MET A 86 -3.39 7.74 0.67
CA MET A 86 -4.26 7.16 1.70
C MET A 86 -3.59 7.21 3.09
N VAL A 87 -2.29 6.90 3.18
CA VAL A 87 -1.53 7.02 4.44
C VAL A 87 -1.51 8.47 4.91
N THR A 88 -1.18 9.42 4.03
CA THR A 88 -1.07 10.82 4.41
C THR A 88 -2.41 11.39 4.84
N GLY A 89 -3.50 11.06 4.13
CA GLY A 89 -4.85 11.49 4.52
C GLY A 89 -5.26 10.95 5.88
N LEU A 90 -5.01 9.66 6.14
CA LEU A 90 -5.32 9.05 7.44
C LEU A 90 -4.56 9.69 8.61
N ILE A 91 -3.29 10.05 8.40
CA ILE A 91 -2.48 10.73 9.42
C ILE A 91 -2.94 12.18 9.59
N GLU A 92 -3.26 12.88 8.49
CA GLU A 92 -3.75 14.24 8.51
C GLU A 92 -5.07 14.36 9.27
N ASP A 93 -6.05 13.51 8.97
CA ASP A 93 -7.35 13.47 9.66
C ASP A 93 -7.17 13.22 11.16
N PHE A 94 -6.27 12.30 11.52
CA PHE A 94 -5.95 12.03 12.91
C PHE A 94 -5.36 13.25 13.64
N ILE A 95 -4.40 13.94 13.01
CA ILE A 95 -3.76 15.13 13.61
C ILE A 95 -4.73 16.30 13.73
N GLN A 96 -5.62 16.46 12.74
CA GLN A 96 -6.63 17.53 12.74
C GLN A 96 -7.82 17.23 13.67
N GLY A 97 -7.99 15.97 14.09
CA GLY A 97 -9.10 15.54 14.95
C GLY A 97 -10.40 15.31 14.18
N ASN A 98 -10.33 15.07 12.87
CA ASN A 98 -11.47 14.87 11.98
C ASN A 98 -12.06 13.43 12.04
N ASN A 99 -11.84 12.72 13.16
CA ASN A 99 -12.17 11.29 13.29
C ASN A 99 -13.68 11.02 13.35
#